data_AF-A0A0Q5ZZ06-F1
#
_entry.id   AF-A0A0Q5ZZ06-F1
#
_cell.length_a   1.000
_cell.length_b   1.000
_cell.length_c   1.000
_cell.angle_alpha   90.00
_cell.angle_beta   90.00
_cell.angle_gamma   90.00
#
_symmetry.space_group_name_H-M   'P 1'
#
loop_
_entity.id
_entity.type
_entity.pdbx_description
1 polymer ?
#
loop_
_entity_poly.entity_id
_entity_poly.type
_entity_poly.pdbx_seq_one_letter_code
_entity_poly.pdbx_strand_id
1 'polypeptide(L)' 'MATKEFKKEDFTQNQSGEYSVEYKTEEIGQGSNLIIEEKISDGEYQVVQVPVRRQNDSIFIIFSEPVDGRLIIEK' A
#
# COMPACT_ATOMS: atom_id res chain seq x y z
N MET A 1 9.69 -2.29 13.42
CA MET A 1 8.79 -2.65 12.31
C MET A 1 7.39 -2.19 12.70
N ALA A 2 6.71 -1.46 11.83
CA ALA A 2 5.32 -1.04 12.04
C ALA A 2 4.47 -1.59 10.90
N THR A 3 3.21 -1.90 11.18
CA THR A 3 2.30 -2.49 10.19
C THR A 3 1.04 -1.65 10.09
N LYS A 4 0.58 -1.39 8.87
CA LYS A 4 -0.67 -0.71 8.56
C LYS A 4 -1.53 -1.58 7.68
N GLU A 5 -2.71 -1.95 8.14
CA GLU A 5 -3.67 -2.68 7.33
C GLU A 5 -4.43 -1.73 6.41
N PHE A 6 -4.76 -2.21 5.22
CA PHE A 6 -5.64 -1.53 4.27
C PHE A 6 -6.65 -2.51 3.72
N LYS A 7 -7.82 -1.99 3.38
CA LYS A 7 -8.92 -2.74 2.77
C LYS A 7 -9.15 -2.26 1.36
N LYS A 8 -9.82 -3.08 0.56
CA LYS A 8 -10.30 -2.70 -0.78
C LYS A 8 -11.14 -1.40 -0.77
N GLU A 9 -11.78 -1.09 0.35
CA GLU A 9 -12.61 0.11 0.55
C GLU A 9 -11.77 1.40 0.68
N ASP A 10 -10.49 1.28 1.03
CA ASP A 10 -9.56 2.42 1.18
C ASP A 10 -8.97 2.87 -0.17
N PHE A 11 -9.21 2.13 -1.24
CA PHE A 11 -8.66 2.43 -2.56
C PHE A 11 -9.41 3.56 -3.23
N THR A 12 -8.64 4.48 -3.82
CA THR A 12 -9.15 5.49 -4.73
C THR A 12 -8.67 5.19 -6.15
N GLN A 13 -9.58 5.30 -7.12
CA GLN A 13 -9.24 5.17 -8.53
C GLN A 13 -8.83 6.53 -9.09
N ASN A 14 -7.69 6.59 -9.78
CA ASN A 14 -7.28 7.80 -10.48
C ASN A 14 -7.94 7.90 -11.88
N GLN A 15 -7.77 9.04 -12.55
CA GLN A 15 -8.34 9.28 -13.90
C GLN A 15 -7.80 8.32 -14.97
N SER A 16 -6.66 7.67 -14.72
CA SER A 16 -6.06 6.67 -15.61
C SER A 16 -6.57 5.25 -15.35
N GLY A 17 -7.47 5.08 -14.38
CA GLY A 17 -8.05 3.78 -14.02
C GLY A 17 -7.23 2.96 -13.03
N GLU A 18 -6.10 3.47 -12.55
CA GLU A 18 -5.26 2.79 -11.55
C GLU A 18 -5.88 2.94 -10.15
N TYR A 19 -5.85 1.88 -9.37
CA TYR A 19 -6.28 1.90 -7.98
C TYR A 19 -5.08 2.14 -7.08
N SER A 20 -5.22 3.02 -6.09
CA SER A 20 -4.16 3.26 -5.12
C SER A 20 -4.70 3.49 -3.72
N VAL A 21 -3.88 3.12 -2.74
CA VAL A 21 -4.05 3.56 -1.35
C VAL A 21 -2.99 4.62 -1.02
N GLU A 22 -3.41 5.69 -0.35
CA GLU A 22 -2.55 6.82 0.01
C GLU A 22 -2.13 6.73 1.49
N TYR A 23 -0.85 6.94 1.74
CA TYR A 23 -0.29 7.16 3.08
C TYR A 23 0.46 8.48 3.12
N LYS A 24 0.47 9.17 4.26
CA LYS A 24 1.35 10.33 4.46
C LYS A 24 2.77 9.89 4.77
N THR A 25 3.73 10.65 4.28
CA THR A 25 5.17 10.41 4.52
C THR A 25 5.49 10.46 6.01
N GLU A 26 4.78 11.27 6.80
CA GLU A 26 4.88 11.31 8.25
C GLU A 26 4.47 10.00 8.93
N GLU A 27 3.55 9.23 8.32
CA GLU A 27 3.10 7.94 8.83
C GLU A 27 4.08 6.80 8.52
N ILE A 28 4.82 6.93 7.43
CA ILE A 28 5.73 5.90 6.92
C ILE A 28 7.17 6.13 7.35
N GLY A 29 7.57 7.41 7.49
CA GLY A 29 8.94 7.84 7.69
C GLY A 29 9.72 7.96 6.37
N GLN A 30 10.63 8.92 6.32
CA GLN A 30 11.53 9.10 5.19
C GLN A 30 12.59 7.99 5.17
N GLY A 31 12.79 7.36 4.01
CA GLY A 31 13.82 6.33 3.82
C GLY A 31 13.45 4.93 4.29
N SER A 32 12.23 4.70 4.82
CA SER A 32 11.78 3.38 5.24
C SER A 32 11.65 2.40 4.05
N ASN A 33 12.05 1.16 4.29
CA ASN A 33 11.78 0.04 3.40
C ASN A 33 10.31 -0.38 3.55
N LEU A 34 9.64 -0.59 2.42
CA LEU A 34 8.22 -0.91 2.37
C LEU A 34 8.05 -2.31 1.80
N ILE A 35 7.45 -3.19 2.60
CA ILE A 35 7.00 -4.51 2.16
C ILE A 35 5.48 -4.45 2.09
N ILE A 36 4.93 -4.83 0.95
CA ILE A 36 3.49 -4.83 0.71
C ILE A 36 3.05 -6.29 0.69
N GLU A 37 2.03 -6.58 1.49
CA GLU A 37 1.39 -7.89 1.50
C GLU A 37 -0.09 -7.78 1.15
N GLU A 38 -0.52 -8.64 0.23
CA GLU A 38 -1.92 -8.81 -0.14
C GLU A 38 -2.52 -9.98 0.64
N LYS A 39 -3.73 -9.81 1.14
CA LYS A 39 -4.49 -10.85 1.83
C LYS A 39 -5.19 -11.74 0.81
N ILE A 40 -4.83 -13.03 0.81
CA ILE A 40 -5.44 -14.02 -0.08
C ILE A 40 -6.65 -14.70 0.58
N SER A 41 -7.42 -15.46 -0.21
CA SER A 41 -8.71 -16.04 0.18
C SER A 41 -8.69 -16.95 1.42
N ASP A 42 -7.55 -17.53 1.78
CA ASP A 42 -7.40 -18.38 2.99
C ASP A 42 -7.16 -17.56 4.27
N GLY A 43 -7.09 -16.23 4.15
CA GLY A 43 -6.74 -15.34 5.26
C GLY A 43 -5.23 -15.18 5.47
N GLU A 44 -4.42 -15.86 4.66
CA GLU A 44 -2.96 -15.68 4.59
C GLU A 44 -2.58 -14.39 3.85
N TYR A 45 -1.32 -14.00 3.99
CA TYR A 45 -0.74 -12.82 3.36
C TYR A 45 0.39 -13.23 2.43
N GLN A 46 0.43 -12.67 1.23
CA GLN A 46 1.51 -12.88 0.26
C GLN A 46 2.25 -11.57 -0.01
N VAL A 47 3.58 -11.60 -0.06
CA VAL A 47 4.37 -10.44 -0.45
C VAL A 47 4.18 -10.18 -1.94
N VAL A 48 3.77 -8.98 -2.29
CA VAL A 48 3.54 -8.55 -3.69
C VAL A 48 4.48 -7.43 -4.07
N GLN A 49 4.93 -7.46 -5.32
CA GLN A 49 5.68 -6.35 -5.91
C GLN A 49 4.72 -5.46 -6.67
N VAL A 50 4.47 -4.29 -6.12
CA VAL A 50 3.56 -3.29 -6.68
C VAL A 50 4.26 -1.95 -6.83
N PRO A 51 3.87 -1.12 -7.82
CA PRO A 51 4.44 0.20 -7.97
C PRO A 51 4.14 1.07 -6.74
N VAL A 52 5.18 1.72 -6.21
CA VAL A 52 5.05 2.73 -5.16
C VAL A 52 5.46 4.07 -5.73
N ARG A 53 4.53 5.03 -5.76
CA ARG A 53 4.79 6.41 -6.18
C ARG A 53 4.88 7.30 -4.94
N ARG A 54 5.93 8.11 -4.86
CA ARG A 54 6.08 9.14 -3.82
C ARG A 54 5.89 10.49 -4.50
N GLN A 55 4.93 11.29 -4.03
CA GLN A 55 4.67 12.61 -4.57
C GLN A 55 4.31 13.57 -3.43
N ASN A 56 5.03 14.69 -3.36
CA ASN A 56 4.93 15.66 -2.26
C ASN A 56 5.13 14.93 -0.91
N ASP A 57 4.13 14.97 -0.02
CA ASP A 57 4.12 14.31 1.28
C ASP A 57 3.28 13.03 1.30
N SER A 58 2.95 12.47 0.14
CA SER A 58 2.12 11.27 0.02
C SER A 58 2.86 10.13 -0.67
N ILE A 59 2.57 8.91 -0.21
CA ILE A 59 3.05 7.65 -0.75
C ILE A 59 1.83 6.87 -1.23
N PHE A 60 1.82 6.53 -2.51
CA PHE A 60 0.75 5.81 -3.18
C PHE A 60 1.23 4.42 -3.52
N ILE A 61 0.52 3.40 -3.03
CA ILE A 61 0.75 2.00 -3.39
C ILE A 61 -0.30 1.62 -4.43
N ILE A 62 0.13 1.19 -5.60
CA ILE A 62 -0.72 1.06 -6.79
C ILE A 62 -1.02 -0.40 -7.09
N PHE A 63 -2.29 -0.69 -7.32
CA PHE A 63 -2.77 -2.03 -7.67
C PHE A 63 -3.62 -2.00 -8.93
N SER A 64 -3.69 -3.14 -9.61
CA SER A 64 -4.57 -3.36 -10.77
C SER A 64 -6.04 -3.45 -10.36
N GLU A 65 -6.32 -3.89 -9.13
CA GLU A 65 -7.66 -3.95 -8.53
C GLU A 65 -7.58 -3.69 -7.01
N PRO A 66 -8.68 -3.23 -6.37
CA PRO A 66 -8.72 -3.06 -4.92
C PRO A 66 -8.61 -4.39 -4.17
N VAL A 67 -7.70 -4.46 -3.20
CA VAL A 67 -7.44 -5.68 -2.42
C VAL A 67 -7.38 -5.38 -0.92
N ASP A 68 -7.58 -6.40 -0.10
CA ASP A 68 -7.29 -6.32 1.33
C ASP A 68 -5.81 -6.67 1.54
N GLY A 69 -5.14 -6.03 2.50
CA GLY A 69 -3.71 -6.25 2.68
C GLY A 69 -3.10 -5.46 3.83
N ARG A 70 -1.78 -5.44 3.89
CA ARG A 70 -1.02 -4.65 4.86
C ARG A 70 0.31 -4.17 4.31
N LEU A 71 0.69 -2.99 4.76
CA LEU A 71 1.99 -2.37 4.54
C LEU A 71 2.85 -2.60 5.79
N ILE A 72 4.01 -3.22 5.59
CA ILE A 72 5.03 -3.38 6.63
C ILE A 72 6.13 -2.35 6.37
N ILE A 73 6.43 -1.58 7.41
CA ILE A 73 7.40 -0.49 7.40
C ILE A 73 8.62 -0.94 8.22
N GLU A 74 9.72 -1.16 7.50
CA GLU A 74 11.03 -1.50 8.06
C GLU A 74 11.94 -0.27 8.04
N LYS A 75 12.65 -0.05 9.15
CA LYS A 75 13.61 1.05 9.32
C LYS A 75 15.03 0.53 9.16
#